data_AF-A0A182E4U0-F1
#
_entry.id   AF-A0A182E4U0-F1
#
_cell.length_a   1.000
_cell.length_b   1.000
_cell.length_c   1.000
_cell.angle_alpha   90.00
_cell.angle_beta   90.00
_cell.angle_gamma   90.00
#
_symmetry.space_group_name_H-M   'P 1'
#
loop_
_entity.id
_entity.type
_entity.pdbx_description
1 polymer ?
#
loop_
_entity_poly.entity_id
_entity_poly.type
_entity_poly.pdbx_seq_one_letter_code
_entity_poly.pdbx_strand_id
1 'polypeptide(L)'
;MLLISLLFSPLATKGSDLIDSLHLPEEHIQYWVNRDYTVRNLCFKNEVCQLKYLINNKHCWGYEPNCDPSSSYSVKRAKCTKPNSWGLSSTESQLEIFQKQGDFPKLSEIFHTIEPICISNTTEGSFLECSSHLRFCRAKNIFFNFKNLNSKTSKRYRNDVIQKGQVGGNCDAAFHKKLLQSRMDEKSYLQSWAHELEYFASYPDFRISEHRCDVIFDKPTVLIKLDASVNMYHHFCDFVNLYASQHINGSIDMDIDILWWDTWSHGFVDPTFGVTWHAFTVNKPHELINLDGKMVCFRNAMFSMLARQRFGLYYNMPLEM
;
A
#
# COMPACT_ATOMS: atom_id res chain seq x y z
N MET A 1 -34.35 -14.00 -56.43
CA MET A 1 -33.18 -13.11 -56.34
C MET A 1 -33.42 -12.16 -55.18
N LEU A 2 -32.41 -11.95 -54.31
CA LEU A 2 -32.40 -11.09 -53.11
C LEU A 2 -33.25 -11.57 -51.91
N LEU A 3 -32.81 -11.47 -50.66
CA LEU A 3 -31.49 -11.28 -50.04
C LEU A 3 -31.69 -11.72 -48.58
N ILE A 4 -30.86 -12.63 -48.06
CA ILE A 4 -30.88 -12.97 -46.63
C ILE A 4 -30.19 -11.83 -45.90
N SER A 5 -30.96 -11.03 -45.17
CA SER A 5 -30.45 -10.01 -44.25
C SER A 5 -30.16 -10.67 -42.91
N LEU A 6 -28.97 -11.25 -42.77
CA LEU A 6 -28.38 -11.53 -41.46
C LEU A 6 -28.07 -10.18 -40.81
N LEU A 7 -28.92 -9.76 -39.87
CA LEU A 7 -28.63 -8.64 -38.99
C LEU A 7 -27.46 -9.03 -38.09
N PHE A 8 -26.34 -8.34 -38.33
CA PHE A 8 -25.14 -8.36 -37.52
C PHE A 8 -25.31 -7.47 -36.27
N SER A 9 -24.80 -8.03 -35.16
CA SER A 9 -24.08 -7.35 -34.07
C SER A 9 -24.87 -6.75 -32.88
N PRO A 10 -24.27 -6.73 -31.67
CA PRO A 10 -22.86 -7.01 -31.37
C PRO A 10 -22.61 -8.19 -30.40
N LEU A 11 -21.54 -8.93 -30.69
CA LEU A 11 -20.67 -9.55 -29.70
C LEU A 11 -20.13 -8.44 -28.79
N ALA A 12 -20.88 -8.05 -27.77
CA ALA A 12 -20.32 -7.36 -26.60
C ALA A 12 -19.95 -8.45 -25.58
N THR A 13 -18.90 -9.24 -25.84
CA THR A 13 -18.67 -10.44 -25.02
C THR A 13 -17.18 -10.76 -24.86
N LYS A 14 -16.74 -10.86 -23.60
CA LYS A 14 -15.43 -11.29 -23.05
C LYS A 14 -14.24 -10.32 -23.05
N GLY A 15 -14.17 -9.35 -23.96
CA GLY A 15 -13.04 -8.42 -24.02
C GLY A 15 -13.04 -7.31 -22.94
N SER A 16 -14.19 -6.71 -22.63
CA SER A 16 -14.24 -5.65 -21.60
C SER A 16 -14.02 -6.20 -20.19
N ASP A 17 -14.61 -7.37 -19.89
CA ASP A 17 -14.58 -8.02 -18.56
C ASP A 17 -13.18 -8.16 -17.97
N LEU A 18 -12.16 -8.49 -18.78
CA LEU A 18 -10.81 -8.74 -18.26
C LEU A 18 -10.08 -7.45 -17.87
N ILE A 19 -10.41 -6.31 -18.50
CA ILE A 19 -9.82 -5.02 -18.13
C ILE A 19 -10.59 -4.37 -17.00
N ASP A 20 -11.91 -4.55 -16.99
CA ASP A 20 -12.74 -4.15 -15.86
C ASP A 20 -12.32 -4.89 -14.58
N SER A 21 -11.80 -6.13 -14.70
CA SER A 21 -11.25 -6.89 -13.57
C SER A 21 -9.95 -6.34 -12.96
N LEU A 22 -9.25 -5.42 -13.63
CA LEU A 22 -8.07 -4.76 -13.05
C LEU A 22 -8.46 -3.76 -11.95
N HIS A 23 -9.72 -3.31 -11.90
CA HIS A 23 -10.22 -2.32 -10.95
C HIS A 23 -9.36 -1.04 -10.89
N LEU A 24 -8.74 -0.69 -12.02
CA LEU A 24 -7.91 0.50 -12.17
C LEU A 24 -8.66 1.60 -12.91
N PRO A 25 -8.40 2.88 -12.58
CA PRO A 25 -8.79 3.98 -13.45
C PRO A 25 -8.21 3.77 -14.85
N GLU A 26 -9.03 4.01 -15.87
CA GLU A 26 -8.67 3.79 -17.27
C GLU A 26 -7.35 4.49 -17.66
N GLU A 27 -7.15 5.71 -17.14
CA GLU A 27 -5.95 6.51 -17.37
C GLU A 27 -4.67 5.96 -16.71
N HIS A 28 -4.81 5.06 -15.72
CA HIS A 28 -3.69 4.45 -15.02
C HIS A 28 -3.24 3.13 -15.66
N ILE A 29 -4.10 2.49 -16.46
CA ILE A 29 -3.85 1.15 -17.04
C ILE A 29 -2.53 1.14 -17.84
N GLN A 30 -2.30 2.14 -18.69
CA GLN A 30 -1.10 2.20 -19.53
C GLN A 30 0.20 2.21 -18.72
N TYR A 31 0.19 2.83 -17.54
CA TYR A 31 1.36 2.90 -16.67
C TYR A 31 1.57 1.58 -15.91
N TRP A 32 0.48 0.96 -15.43
CA TRP A 32 0.54 -0.36 -14.79
C TRP A 32 0.96 -1.48 -15.74
N VAL A 33 0.54 -1.44 -17.02
CA VAL A 33 0.98 -2.39 -18.07
C VAL A 33 2.51 -2.37 -18.29
N ASN A 34 3.17 -1.24 -18.07
CA ASN A 34 4.62 -1.14 -18.19
C ASN A 34 5.37 -1.49 -16.90
N ARG A 35 4.69 -1.40 -15.75
CA ARG A 35 5.28 -1.66 -14.45
C ARG A 35 5.12 -3.10 -13.97
N ASP A 36 3.95 -3.69 -14.19
CA ASP A 36 3.58 -4.98 -13.62
C ASP A 36 3.43 -6.03 -14.72
N TYR A 37 4.22 -7.09 -14.64
CA TYR A 37 4.24 -8.16 -15.64
C TYR A 37 2.92 -8.95 -15.68
N THR A 38 2.25 -9.12 -14.54
CA THR A 38 0.94 -9.78 -14.45
C THR A 38 -0.10 -8.95 -15.19
N VAL A 39 -0.15 -7.64 -14.94
CA VAL A 39 -1.04 -6.71 -15.66
C VAL A 39 -0.72 -6.70 -17.16
N ARG A 40 0.57 -6.64 -17.51
CA ARG A 40 1.02 -6.70 -18.91
C ARG A 40 0.55 -7.96 -19.61
N ASN A 41 0.66 -9.12 -18.95
CA ASN A 41 0.25 -10.41 -19.49
C ASN A 41 -1.27 -10.52 -19.65
N LEU A 42 -2.04 -10.00 -18.68
CA LEU A 42 -3.50 -9.93 -18.79
C LEU A 42 -3.90 -9.05 -19.98
N CYS A 43 -3.24 -7.89 -20.13
CA CYS A 43 -3.46 -6.98 -21.25
C CYS A 43 -3.10 -7.62 -22.60
N PHE A 44 -2.00 -8.39 -22.67
CA PHE A 44 -1.58 -9.08 -23.89
C PHE A 44 -2.60 -10.13 -24.36
N LYS A 45 -3.32 -10.77 -23.44
CA LYS A 45 -4.38 -11.76 -23.76
C LYS A 45 -5.69 -11.11 -24.21
N ASN A 46 -5.77 -9.78 -24.17
CA ASN A 46 -6.97 -9.02 -24.44
C ASN A 46 -6.75 -8.10 -25.65
N GLU A 47 -7.42 -8.38 -26.77
CA GLU A 47 -7.23 -7.62 -28.02
C GLU A 47 -7.48 -6.11 -27.84
N VAL A 48 -8.52 -5.74 -27.09
CA VAL A 48 -8.86 -4.33 -26.82
C VAL A 48 -7.76 -3.65 -26.01
N CYS A 49 -7.28 -4.30 -24.95
CA CYS A 49 -6.19 -3.77 -24.14
C CYS A 49 -4.89 -3.67 -24.92
N GLN A 50 -4.56 -4.70 -25.70
CA GLN A 50 -3.33 -4.74 -26.48
C GLN A 50 -3.29 -3.58 -27.48
N LEU A 51 -4.36 -3.39 -28.25
CA LEU A 51 -4.46 -2.30 -29.22
C LEU A 51 -4.37 -0.92 -28.55
N LYS A 52 -4.92 -0.78 -27.33
CA LYS A 52 -5.02 0.50 -26.63
C LYS A 52 -3.78 0.86 -25.81
N TYR A 53 -3.14 -0.11 -25.17
CA TYR A 53 -2.16 0.12 -24.11
C TYR A 53 -0.81 -0.58 -24.29
N LEU A 54 -0.65 -1.49 -25.26
CA LEU A 54 0.66 -2.14 -25.50
C LEU A 54 1.44 -1.52 -26.67
N ILE A 55 0.75 -1.08 -27.72
CA ILE A 55 1.40 -0.54 -28.92
C ILE A 55 2.02 0.83 -28.62
N ASN A 56 3.33 0.96 -28.85
CA ASN A 56 4.10 2.20 -28.64
C ASN A 56 3.98 2.83 -27.25
N ASN A 57 3.60 2.06 -26.24
CA ASN A 57 3.44 2.57 -24.89
C ASN A 57 4.79 2.70 -24.18
N LYS A 58 5.29 3.94 -24.05
CA LYS A 58 6.50 4.29 -23.31
C LYS A 58 6.20 4.91 -21.94
N HIS A 59 4.94 4.97 -21.53
CA HIS A 59 4.51 5.65 -20.31
C HIS A 59 5.01 4.95 -19.04
N CYS A 60 5.37 5.74 -18.04
CA CYS A 60 5.89 5.27 -16.76
C CYS A 60 5.48 6.20 -15.63
N TRP A 61 5.53 5.73 -14.39
CA TRP A 61 5.12 6.53 -13.24
C TRP A 61 6.15 7.60 -12.86
N GLY A 62 7.42 7.40 -13.23
CA GLY A 62 8.50 8.36 -13.00
C GLY A 62 9.46 7.97 -11.88
N TYR A 63 9.11 6.98 -11.06
CA TYR A 63 10.03 6.41 -10.07
C TYR A 63 10.77 5.18 -10.59
N GLU A 64 10.41 4.63 -11.76
CA GLU A 64 11.10 3.49 -12.34
C GLU A 64 12.50 3.90 -12.85
N PRO A 65 13.56 3.09 -12.63
CA PRO A 65 14.94 3.45 -12.99
C PRO A 65 15.15 3.82 -14.46
N ASN A 66 14.35 3.25 -15.38
CA ASN A 66 14.46 3.45 -16.82
C ASN A 66 13.33 4.33 -17.39
N CYS A 67 12.63 5.10 -16.55
CA CYS A 67 11.56 5.98 -17.00
C CYS A 67 12.15 7.23 -17.67
N ASP A 68 11.82 7.45 -18.95
CA ASP A 68 12.09 8.73 -19.61
C ASP A 68 11.22 9.83 -18.95
N PRO A 69 11.81 10.92 -18.44
CA PRO A 69 11.06 12.01 -17.81
C PRO A 69 9.91 12.54 -18.68
N SER A 70 10.09 12.58 -20.00
CA SER A 70 9.08 13.03 -20.97
C SER A 70 7.88 12.07 -21.11
N SER A 71 8.01 10.84 -20.60
CA SER A 71 6.99 9.81 -20.60
C SER A 71 6.33 9.58 -19.23
N SER A 72 6.77 10.30 -18.19
CA SER A 72 6.25 10.20 -16.83
C SER A 72 4.79 10.67 -16.68
N TYR A 73 4.11 10.24 -15.62
CA TYR A 73 2.66 10.46 -15.43
C TYR A 73 2.23 11.94 -15.48
N SER A 74 2.91 12.80 -14.73
CA SER A 74 2.46 14.19 -14.56
C SER A 74 3.12 15.19 -15.51
N VAL A 75 4.14 14.82 -16.28
CA VAL A 75 4.90 15.77 -17.12
C VAL A 75 4.04 16.55 -18.11
N LYS A 76 2.96 15.94 -18.63
CA LYS A 76 2.02 16.60 -19.56
C LYS A 76 0.87 17.32 -18.86
N ARG A 77 0.60 16.98 -17.59
CA ARG A 77 -0.54 17.49 -16.82
C ARG A 77 -0.15 18.67 -15.92
N ALA A 78 1.00 18.59 -15.28
CA ALA A 78 1.54 19.65 -14.43
C ALA A 78 2.03 20.81 -15.30
N LYS A 79 1.48 22.00 -15.06
CA LYS A 79 1.84 23.23 -15.80
C LYS A 79 2.37 24.28 -14.83
N CYS A 80 3.69 24.43 -14.79
CA CYS A 80 4.37 25.52 -14.07
C CYS A 80 4.39 26.75 -14.98
N THR A 81 3.42 27.65 -14.82
CA THR A 81 3.23 28.80 -15.72
C THR A 81 3.89 30.10 -15.23
N LYS A 82 4.36 30.12 -13.99
CA LYS A 82 4.97 31.31 -13.35
C LYS A 82 6.22 30.92 -12.56
N PRO A 83 7.24 31.78 -12.48
CA PRO A 83 8.32 31.65 -11.48
C PRO A 83 7.73 31.59 -10.07
N ASN A 84 8.47 31.00 -9.12
CA ASN A 84 8.00 30.86 -7.75
C ASN A 84 7.88 32.26 -7.12
N SER A 85 7.11 32.38 -6.05
CA SER A 85 6.81 33.69 -5.42
C SER A 85 8.06 34.47 -4.97
N TRP A 86 9.21 33.79 -4.89
CA TRP A 86 10.51 34.33 -4.48
C TRP A 86 11.46 34.63 -5.63
N GLY A 87 11.10 34.35 -6.88
CA GLY A 87 11.91 34.61 -8.08
C GLY A 87 13.21 33.81 -8.18
N LEU A 88 13.36 32.75 -7.39
CA LEU A 88 14.62 32.00 -7.22
C LEU A 88 14.74 30.77 -8.14
N SER A 89 13.63 30.30 -8.74
CA SER A 89 13.60 29.03 -9.49
C SER A 89 12.96 29.17 -10.89
N SER A 90 13.54 28.49 -11.89
CA SER A 90 12.96 28.36 -13.24
C SER A 90 11.71 27.47 -13.20
N THR A 91 10.83 27.58 -14.20
CA THR A 91 9.63 26.73 -14.31
C THR A 91 9.97 25.24 -14.44
N GLU A 92 11.11 24.90 -15.06
CA GLU A 92 11.63 23.53 -15.14
C GLU A 92 12.03 23.01 -13.75
N SER A 93 12.73 23.83 -12.97
CA SER A 93 13.09 23.46 -11.59
C SER A 93 11.87 23.34 -10.66
N GLN A 94 10.78 24.06 -10.90
CA GLN A 94 9.52 23.87 -10.15
C GLN A 94 8.82 22.57 -10.48
N LEU A 95 8.83 22.16 -11.75
CA LEU A 95 8.24 20.89 -12.16
C LEU A 95 9.01 19.73 -11.49
N GLU A 96 10.34 19.80 -11.46
CA GLU A 96 11.16 18.82 -10.75
C GLU A 96 10.87 18.80 -9.24
N ILE A 97 10.72 19.98 -8.61
CA ILE A 97 10.35 20.09 -7.19
C ILE A 97 8.99 19.45 -6.93
N PHE A 98 7.98 19.79 -7.73
CA PHE A 98 6.65 19.19 -7.63
C PHE A 98 6.73 17.67 -7.80
N GLN A 99 7.50 17.19 -8.77
CA GLN A 99 7.67 15.76 -9.02
C GLN A 99 8.28 15.02 -7.80
N LYS A 100 9.27 15.63 -7.15
CA LYS A 100 9.92 15.10 -5.95
C LYS A 100 9.04 15.19 -4.69
N GLN A 101 8.16 16.19 -4.61
CA GLN A 101 7.42 16.49 -3.37
C GLN A 101 5.97 16.01 -3.37
N GLY A 102 5.32 15.91 -4.52
CA GLY A 102 3.87 15.71 -4.61
C GLY A 102 3.37 14.80 -5.73
N ASP A 103 4.26 14.20 -6.50
CA ASP A 103 3.91 13.28 -7.58
C ASP A 103 4.52 11.89 -7.35
N PHE A 104 4.20 10.93 -8.23
CA PHE A 104 4.70 9.56 -8.15
C PHE A 104 6.22 9.42 -8.01
N PRO A 105 7.09 10.22 -8.66
CA PRO A 105 8.55 10.14 -8.47
C PRO A 105 9.01 10.21 -7.01
N LYS A 106 8.24 10.87 -6.12
CA LYS A 106 8.50 10.87 -4.68
C LYS A 106 8.61 9.47 -4.07
N LEU A 107 7.85 8.50 -4.59
CA LEU A 107 7.87 7.13 -4.08
C LEU A 107 9.23 6.45 -4.23
N SER A 108 10.09 6.95 -5.15
CA SER A 108 11.47 6.47 -5.31
C SER A 108 12.27 6.50 -4.00
N GLU A 109 12.09 7.52 -3.16
CA GLU A 109 12.77 7.62 -1.86
C GLU A 109 12.39 6.47 -0.93
N ILE A 110 11.13 6.02 -1.00
CA ILE A 110 10.67 4.88 -0.21
C ILE A 110 11.27 3.59 -0.77
N PHE A 111 11.20 3.37 -2.09
CA PHE A 111 11.76 2.16 -2.72
C PHE A 111 13.24 1.95 -2.38
N HIS A 112 14.07 2.99 -2.50
CA HIS A 112 15.51 2.89 -2.29
C HIS A 112 15.92 2.66 -0.83
N THR A 113 14.99 2.80 0.12
CA THR A 113 15.27 2.61 1.55
C THR A 113 14.68 1.33 2.11
N ILE A 114 14.04 0.49 1.28
CA ILE A 114 13.53 -0.80 1.73
C ILE A 114 14.71 -1.75 1.97
N GLU A 115 14.86 -2.20 3.21
CA GLU A 115 15.90 -3.18 3.58
C GLU A 115 15.32 -4.30 4.44
N PRO A 116 15.82 -5.54 4.29
CA PRO A 116 15.35 -6.67 5.06
C PRO A 116 15.84 -6.60 6.52
N ILE A 117 14.91 -6.79 7.45
CA ILE A 117 15.13 -6.86 8.90
C ILE A 117 15.12 -8.30 9.40
N CYS A 118 14.21 -9.14 8.88
CA CYS A 118 14.08 -10.55 9.21
C CYS A 118 14.14 -11.35 7.90
N ILE A 119 15.03 -12.34 7.85
CA ILE A 119 15.22 -13.18 6.67
C ILE A 119 15.13 -14.63 7.12
N SER A 120 14.39 -15.42 6.33
CA SER A 120 14.44 -16.86 6.39
C SER A 120 14.73 -17.47 5.02
N ASN A 121 15.43 -18.60 5.03
CA ASN A 121 15.70 -19.40 3.84
C ASN A 121 14.60 -20.44 3.55
N THR A 122 13.58 -20.54 4.41
CA THR A 122 12.49 -21.50 4.28
C THR A 122 11.17 -20.81 3.94
N THR A 123 10.27 -21.52 3.26
CA THR A 123 8.94 -21.00 2.90
C THR A 123 8.03 -20.79 4.11
N GLU A 124 8.23 -21.57 5.18
CA GLU A 124 7.49 -21.46 6.44
C GLU A 124 8.12 -20.47 7.43
N GLY A 125 9.37 -20.06 7.19
CA GLY A 125 10.04 -19.06 7.99
C GLY A 125 9.55 -17.66 7.67
N SER A 126 9.99 -16.71 8.49
CA SER A 126 9.48 -15.35 8.46
C SER A 126 10.35 -14.42 7.64
N PHE A 127 9.69 -13.41 7.10
CA PHE A 127 10.34 -12.30 6.41
C PHE A 127 9.77 -10.99 6.94
N LEU A 128 10.61 -9.98 7.06
CA LEU A 128 10.22 -8.60 7.31
C LEU A 128 11.24 -7.69 6.62
N GLU A 129 10.76 -6.79 5.80
CA GLU A 129 11.54 -5.66 5.29
C GLU A 129 10.72 -4.38 5.45
N CYS A 130 11.41 -3.27 5.64
CA CYS A 130 10.77 -1.99 5.86
C CYS A 130 11.53 -0.89 5.12
N SER A 131 10.86 0.22 4.81
CA SER A 131 11.49 1.48 4.40
C SER A 131 12.13 2.19 5.59
N SER A 132 12.85 3.29 5.33
CA SER A 132 13.31 4.18 6.40
C SER A 132 12.15 4.61 7.31
N HIS A 133 12.48 4.88 8.58
CA HIS A 133 11.54 5.31 9.61
C HIS A 133 10.37 4.34 9.89
N LEU A 134 10.42 3.10 9.38
CA LEU A 134 9.32 2.12 9.44
C LEU A 134 8.00 2.67 8.90
N ARG A 135 8.07 3.48 7.85
CA ARG A 135 6.92 4.12 7.19
C ARG A 135 6.09 3.15 6.33
N PHE A 136 6.73 2.14 5.78
CA PHE A 136 6.14 1.04 5.03
C PHE A 136 6.90 -0.24 5.34
N CYS A 137 6.20 -1.37 5.44
CA CYS A 137 6.84 -2.68 5.61
C CYS A 137 6.09 -3.79 4.86
N ARG A 138 6.81 -4.85 4.49
CA ARG A 138 6.25 -6.11 4.00
C ARG A 138 6.74 -7.25 4.86
N ALA A 139 5.85 -8.15 5.21
CA ALA A 139 6.17 -9.28 6.06
C ALA A 139 5.52 -10.58 5.58
N LYS A 140 6.16 -11.69 5.91
CA LYS A 140 5.63 -13.04 5.70
C LYS A 140 5.77 -13.86 6.97
N ASN A 141 4.76 -14.69 7.21
CA ASN A 141 4.68 -15.60 8.35
C ASN A 141 5.03 -14.92 9.68
N ILE A 142 4.32 -13.85 10.06
CA ILE A 142 4.56 -13.14 11.33
C ILE A 142 3.35 -13.27 12.26
N PHE A 143 3.53 -12.97 13.53
CA PHE A 143 2.43 -12.90 14.49
C PHE A 143 2.39 -11.58 15.26
N PHE A 144 1.20 -11.24 15.73
CA PHE A 144 0.92 -10.25 16.76
C PHE A 144 0.06 -10.88 17.85
N ASN A 145 0.33 -10.56 19.11
CA ASN A 145 -0.48 -10.97 20.25
C ASN A 145 -1.15 -9.73 20.86
N PHE A 146 -2.47 -9.64 20.69
CA PHE A 146 -3.27 -8.49 21.10
C PHE A 146 -3.82 -8.60 22.53
N LYS A 147 -3.14 -9.35 23.42
CA LYS A 147 -3.52 -9.49 24.83
C LYS A 147 -3.70 -8.16 25.57
N ASN A 148 -3.01 -7.11 25.15
CA ASN A 148 -3.03 -5.81 25.82
C ASN A 148 -3.92 -4.76 25.13
N LEU A 149 -4.69 -5.16 24.10
CA LEU A 149 -5.60 -4.27 23.41
C LEU A 149 -6.75 -3.81 24.32
N ASN A 150 -7.33 -4.70 25.13
CA ASN A 150 -8.41 -4.39 26.08
C ASN A 150 -9.51 -3.53 25.43
N SER A 151 -10.10 -4.08 24.37
CA SER A 151 -10.99 -3.37 23.43
C SER A 151 -12.11 -2.60 24.13
N LYS A 152 -12.72 -3.18 25.18
CA LYS A 152 -13.89 -2.63 25.89
C LYS A 152 -13.68 -1.21 26.42
N THR A 153 -12.46 -0.88 26.85
CA THR A 153 -12.12 0.45 27.40
C THR A 153 -11.03 1.14 26.59
N SER A 154 -10.71 0.62 25.40
CA SER A 154 -9.58 1.09 24.62
C SER A 154 -9.88 2.43 23.96
N LYS A 155 -8.87 3.31 23.97
CA LYS A 155 -8.92 4.63 23.34
C LYS A 155 -8.33 4.55 21.94
N ARG A 156 -8.75 5.47 21.07
CA ARG A 156 -8.16 5.66 19.74
C ARG A 156 -6.68 6.07 19.84
N TYR A 157 -5.87 5.64 18.89
CA TYR A 157 -4.45 5.96 18.76
C TYR A 157 -3.52 5.45 19.88
N ARG A 158 -3.80 4.26 20.42
CA ARG A 158 -2.91 3.64 21.41
C ARG A 158 -1.61 3.16 20.78
N ASN A 159 -0.52 3.48 21.45
CA ASN A 159 0.86 3.20 21.02
C ASN A 159 1.55 2.13 21.90
N ASP A 160 0.80 1.51 22.80
CA ASP A 160 1.25 0.61 23.85
C ASP A 160 0.59 -0.78 23.77
N VAL A 161 -0.14 -1.05 22.67
CA VAL A 161 -0.89 -2.30 22.47
C VAL A 161 0.04 -3.51 22.36
N ILE A 162 1.18 -3.36 21.69
CA ILE A 162 2.15 -4.43 21.47
C ILE A 162 3.31 -4.26 22.45
N GLN A 163 3.60 -5.32 23.20
CA GLN A 163 4.67 -5.37 24.20
C GLN A 163 5.71 -6.43 23.85
N LYS A 164 6.80 -6.48 24.63
CA LYS A 164 7.83 -7.50 24.50
C LYS A 164 7.23 -8.91 24.52
N GLY A 165 7.58 -9.72 23.53
CA GLY A 165 7.05 -11.08 23.40
C GLY A 165 5.79 -11.19 22.54
N GLN A 166 5.23 -10.07 22.08
CA GLN A 166 3.91 -10.05 21.42
C GLN A 166 3.98 -9.81 19.92
N VAL A 167 5.16 -9.73 19.32
CA VAL A 167 5.32 -9.57 17.87
C VAL A 167 6.61 -10.24 17.43
N GLY A 168 6.56 -10.94 16.30
CA GLY A 168 7.76 -11.57 15.76
C GLY A 168 7.49 -12.61 14.69
N GLY A 169 8.53 -13.41 14.44
CA GLY A 169 8.53 -14.50 13.47
C GLY A 169 9.79 -15.35 13.61
N ASN A 170 9.98 -16.34 12.74
CA ASN A 170 11.17 -17.18 12.69
C ASN A 170 12.16 -16.67 11.61
N CYS A 171 13.15 -15.89 12.03
CA CYS A 171 14.21 -15.37 11.15
C CYS A 171 15.43 -16.30 11.20
N ASP A 172 15.35 -17.47 10.57
CA ASP A 172 16.39 -18.52 10.69
C ASP A 172 17.70 -18.19 9.96
N ALA A 173 17.67 -17.29 8.98
CA ALA A 173 18.86 -16.89 8.23
C ALA A 173 19.54 -15.65 8.83
N ALA A 174 18.77 -14.57 9.06
CA ALA A 174 19.30 -13.34 9.63
C ALA A 174 18.22 -12.50 10.33
N PHE A 175 18.60 -11.86 11.44
CA PHE A 175 17.78 -10.86 12.12
C PHE A 175 18.58 -9.59 12.45
N HIS A 176 18.32 -8.52 11.70
CA HIS A 176 19.03 -7.24 11.79
C HIS A 176 18.44 -6.33 12.88
N LYS A 177 18.55 -6.74 14.15
CA LYS A 177 17.99 -5.99 15.29
C LYS A 177 18.45 -4.52 15.35
N LYS A 178 19.72 -4.25 15.04
CA LYS A 178 20.26 -2.87 15.05
C LYS A 178 19.61 -1.98 13.99
N LEU A 179 19.32 -2.55 12.81
CA LEU A 179 18.65 -1.84 11.72
C LEU A 179 17.20 -1.50 12.09
N LEU A 180 16.48 -2.44 12.70
CA LEU A 180 15.14 -2.19 13.24
C LEU A 180 15.18 -1.04 14.24
N GLN A 181 16.14 -1.07 15.17
CA GLN A 181 16.29 -0.03 16.19
C GLN A 181 16.63 1.34 15.61
N SER A 182 17.52 1.41 14.62
CA SER A 182 17.89 2.69 14.00
C SER A 182 16.77 3.30 13.15
N ARG A 183 15.80 2.49 12.68
CA ARG A 183 14.66 2.94 11.87
C ARG A 183 13.44 3.35 12.70
N MET A 184 13.49 3.28 14.03
CA MET A 184 12.43 3.76 14.93
C MET A 184 12.57 5.25 15.31
N ASP A 185 13.33 5.99 14.52
CA ASP A 185 13.69 7.39 14.77
C ASP A 185 12.52 8.39 14.60
N GLU A 186 11.43 7.98 13.94
CA GLU A 186 10.17 8.75 13.87
C GLU A 186 8.99 7.97 14.47
N LYS A 187 8.91 7.91 15.79
CA LYS A 187 7.87 7.15 16.51
C LYS A 187 6.59 7.97 16.74
N SER A 188 5.56 7.74 15.92
CA SER A 188 4.24 8.35 16.11
C SER A 188 3.14 7.55 15.41
N TYR A 189 1.94 7.50 16.00
CA TYR A 189 0.85 6.58 15.60
C TYR A 189 0.55 6.65 14.09
N LEU A 190 0.33 7.84 13.54
CA LEU A 190 0.00 8.06 12.12
C LEU A 190 1.22 8.40 11.24
N GLN A 191 2.44 8.25 11.76
CA GLN A 191 3.67 8.54 11.02
C GLN A 191 4.45 7.28 10.66
N SER A 192 4.45 6.28 11.53
CA SER A 192 5.17 5.02 11.30
C SER A 192 4.54 3.82 12.02
N TRP A 193 5.08 2.64 11.71
CA TRP A 193 4.81 1.37 12.38
C TRP A 193 5.79 1.05 13.51
N ALA A 194 6.56 2.05 13.94
CA ALA A 194 7.60 1.87 14.94
C ALA A 194 7.08 1.40 16.30
N HIS A 195 5.88 1.80 16.72
CA HIS A 195 5.29 1.32 17.97
C HIS A 195 4.93 -0.16 17.94
N GLU A 196 4.40 -0.64 16.82
CA GLU A 196 3.94 -2.02 16.66
C GLU A 196 5.10 -2.98 16.44
N LEU A 197 6.18 -2.50 15.80
CA LEU A 197 7.36 -3.31 15.48
C LEU A 197 8.51 -3.17 16.49
N GLU A 198 8.39 -2.29 17.49
CA GLU A 198 9.46 -2.02 18.46
C GLU A 198 10.01 -3.28 19.13
N TYR A 199 9.11 -4.21 19.43
CA TYR A 199 9.44 -5.44 20.12
C TYR A 199 9.55 -6.65 19.20
N PHE A 200 9.61 -6.45 17.88
CA PHE A 200 9.77 -7.54 16.93
C PHE A 200 11.02 -8.36 17.26
N ALA A 201 10.86 -9.68 17.36
CA ALA A 201 11.93 -10.60 17.68
C ALA A 201 11.86 -11.88 16.85
N SER A 202 13.01 -12.56 16.74
CA SER A 202 13.10 -13.88 16.11
C SER A 202 12.78 -14.98 17.13
N TYR A 203 11.95 -15.94 16.73
CA TYR A 203 11.51 -17.11 17.48
C TYR A 203 11.78 -18.36 16.63
N PRO A 204 12.87 -19.11 16.88
CA PRO A 204 13.31 -20.22 16.03
C PRO A 204 12.26 -21.32 15.82
N ASP A 205 11.40 -21.55 16.81
CA ASP A 205 10.38 -22.59 16.73
C ASP A 205 9.08 -22.10 16.09
N PHE A 206 8.93 -20.79 15.85
CA PHE A 206 7.70 -20.22 15.30
C PHE A 206 7.45 -20.71 13.87
N ARG A 207 6.18 -21.05 13.64
CA ARG A 207 5.55 -21.48 12.38
C ARG A 207 4.06 -21.25 12.58
N ILE A 208 3.38 -20.74 11.57
CA ILE A 208 1.94 -20.54 11.64
C ILE A 208 1.24 -21.91 11.71
N SER A 209 0.40 -22.10 12.73
CA SER A 209 -0.45 -23.27 12.88
C SER A 209 -1.67 -22.93 13.74
N GLU A 210 -2.76 -23.67 13.56
CA GLU A 210 -4.00 -23.51 14.34
C GLU A 210 -3.79 -23.74 15.85
N HIS A 211 -2.74 -24.46 16.25
CA HIS A 211 -2.38 -24.65 17.66
C HIS A 211 -1.68 -23.43 18.29
N ARG A 212 -1.19 -22.49 17.47
CA ARG A 212 -0.44 -21.30 17.94
C ARG A 212 -1.12 -19.98 17.62
N CYS A 213 -1.98 -19.96 16.61
CA CYS A 213 -2.66 -18.78 16.14
C CYS A 213 -4.16 -18.96 16.37
N ASP A 214 -4.78 -18.05 17.12
CA ASP A 214 -6.24 -18.03 17.29
C ASP A 214 -6.94 -17.55 16.01
N VAL A 215 -6.24 -16.71 15.23
CA VAL A 215 -6.68 -16.20 13.92
C VAL A 215 -5.51 -16.27 12.96
N ILE A 216 -5.75 -16.81 11.77
CA ILE A 216 -4.78 -16.83 10.68
C ILE A 216 -5.38 -16.05 9.51
N PHE A 217 -4.67 -15.02 9.07
CA PHE A 217 -4.93 -14.35 7.81
C PHE A 217 -4.11 -15.03 6.71
N ASP A 218 -4.78 -15.88 5.92
CA ASP A 218 -4.15 -16.60 4.82
C ASP A 218 -4.02 -15.76 3.54
N LYS A 219 -4.97 -14.84 3.30
CA LYS A 219 -4.90 -13.87 2.20
C LYS A 219 -3.86 -12.79 2.50
N PRO A 220 -3.27 -12.15 1.47
CA PRO A 220 -2.47 -10.95 1.67
C PRO A 220 -3.29 -9.90 2.42
N THR A 221 -2.76 -9.44 3.55
CA THR A 221 -3.48 -8.51 4.41
C THR A 221 -2.78 -7.16 4.46
N VAL A 222 -3.52 -6.10 4.20
CA VAL A 222 -3.06 -4.73 4.40
C VAL A 222 -3.43 -4.29 5.80
N LEU A 223 -2.41 -3.90 6.57
CA LEU A 223 -2.57 -3.25 7.86
C LEU A 223 -2.54 -1.75 7.62
N ILE A 224 -3.56 -1.03 8.07
CA ILE A 224 -3.67 0.42 7.90
C ILE A 224 -4.11 1.09 9.20
N LYS A 225 -3.41 2.15 9.60
CA LYS A 225 -3.85 3.06 10.66
C LYS A 225 -4.52 4.26 10.02
N LEU A 226 -5.73 4.55 10.48
CA LEU A 226 -6.63 5.53 9.84
C LEU A 226 -6.55 6.86 10.57
N ASP A 227 -6.56 7.96 9.81
CA ASP A 227 -6.63 9.30 10.37
C ASP A 227 -8.01 9.55 10.97
N ALA A 228 -8.98 10.03 10.17
CA ALA A 228 -10.34 10.24 10.63
C ALA A 228 -11.34 10.19 9.46
N SER A 229 -12.51 9.61 9.70
CA SER A 229 -13.63 9.53 8.74
C SER A 229 -14.59 10.72 8.83
N VAL A 230 -14.26 11.75 9.60
CA VAL A 230 -15.16 12.88 9.92
C VAL A 230 -15.46 13.79 8.73
N ASN A 231 -14.56 13.85 7.75
CA ASN A 231 -14.77 14.57 6.50
C ASN A 231 -13.93 13.98 5.37
N MET A 232 -14.23 14.39 4.15
CA MET A 232 -13.55 13.91 2.94
C MET A 232 -12.04 14.18 2.98
N TYR A 233 -11.61 15.32 3.53
CA TYR A 233 -10.19 15.70 3.56
C TYR A 233 -9.36 14.70 4.39
N HIS A 234 -9.80 14.38 5.61
CA HIS A 234 -9.09 13.42 6.46
C HIS A 234 -9.14 11.99 5.90
N HIS A 235 -10.27 11.61 5.32
CA HIS A 235 -10.45 10.27 4.78
C HIS A 235 -9.59 10.02 3.54
N PHE A 236 -9.49 11.01 2.65
CA PHE A 236 -8.69 10.88 1.42
C PHE A 236 -7.19 10.76 1.69
N CYS A 237 -6.69 11.29 2.82
CA CYS A 237 -5.31 11.05 3.24
C CYS A 237 -5.01 9.54 3.32
N ASP A 238 -5.92 8.75 3.89
CA ASP A 238 -5.73 7.32 4.08
C ASP A 238 -5.69 6.60 2.73
N PHE A 239 -6.63 6.91 1.83
CA PHE A 239 -6.70 6.27 0.51
C PHE A 239 -5.56 6.66 -0.44
N VAL A 240 -5.10 7.92 -0.41
CA VAL A 240 -3.93 8.33 -1.20
C VAL A 240 -2.70 7.56 -0.75
N ASN A 241 -2.51 7.41 0.56
CA ASN A 241 -1.38 6.66 1.10
C ASN A 241 -1.54 5.13 0.91
N LEU A 242 -2.76 4.60 0.91
CA LEU A 242 -3.04 3.21 0.56
C LEU A 242 -2.73 2.92 -0.91
N TYR A 243 -3.13 3.80 -1.82
CA TYR A 243 -2.79 3.69 -3.24
C TYR A 243 -1.28 3.80 -3.46
N ALA A 244 -0.60 4.76 -2.83
CA ALA A 244 0.86 4.82 -2.82
C ALA A 244 1.51 3.53 -2.28
N SER A 245 0.89 2.88 -1.28
CA SER A 245 1.36 1.60 -0.74
C SER A 245 1.24 0.46 -1.75
N GLN A 246 0.18 0.40 -2.56
CA GLN A 246 0.08 -0.55 -3.69
C GLN A 246 1.20 -0.34 -4.72
N HIS A 247 1.59 0.93 -4.94
CA HIS A 247 2.76 1.25 -5.76
C HIS A 247 4.06 0.69 -5.14
N ILE A 248 4.28 0.89 -3.86
CA ILE A 248 5.49 0.40 -3.19
C ILE A 248 5.49 -1.15 -3.13
N ASN A 249 4.34 -1.75 -2.87
CA ASN A 249 4.19 -3.20 -2.75
C ASN A 249 4.39 -3.93 -4.07
N GLY A 250 4.00 -3.32 -5.19
CA GLY A 250 4.05 -3.99 -6.50
C GLY A 250 2.83 -4.83 -6.82
N SER A 251 1.66 -4.52 -6.24
CA SER A 251 0.43 -5.27 -6.49
C SER A 251 -0.79 -4.37 -6.40
N ILE A 252 -1.77 -4.62 -7.27
CA ILE A 252 -3.11 -4.01 -7.32
C ILE A 252 -4.20 -5.04 -7.06
N ASP A 253 -3.83 -6.23 -6.59
CA ASP A 253 -4.78 -7.30 -6.32
C ASP A 253 -5.86 -6.81 -5.34
N MET A 254 -7.10 -7.14 -5.68
CA MET A 254 -8.29 -6.79 -4.91
C MET A 254 -8.71 -7.91 -3.97
N ASP A 255 -8.26 -9.16 -4.21
CA ASP A 255 -8.51 -10.28 -3.29
C ASP A 255 -7.53 -10.26 -2.10
N ILE A 256 -7.58 -9.16 -1.36
CA ILE A 256 -6.78 -8.89 -0.17
C ILE A 256 -7.68 -8.63 1.02
N ASP A 257 -7.21 -8.95 2.21
CA ASP A 257 -7.87 -8.49 3.44
C ASP A 257 -7.33 -7.11 3.82
N ILE A 258 -8.16 -6.29 4.47
CA ILE A 258 -7.74 -5.03 5.06
C ILE A 258 -8.05 -5.09 6.55
N LEU A 259 -7.04 -4.92 7.39
CA LEU A 259 -7.21 -4.76 8.84
C LEU A 259 -7.08 -3.28 9.19
N TRP A 260 -8.20 -2.69 9.61
CA TRP A 260 -8.22 -1.38 10.23
C TRP A 260 -7.59 -1.46 11.62
N TRP A 261 -6.37 -0.94 11.72
CA TRP A 261 -5.61 -0.79 12.95
C TRP A 261 -6.16 0.42 13.72
N ASP A 262 -7.39 0.30 14.21
CA ASP A 262 -8.05 1.27 15.07
C ASP A 262 -8.23 0.69 16.46
N THR A 263 -7.61 1.33 17.45
CA THR A 263 -7.64 0.88 18.84
C THR A 263 -8.87 1.38 19.60
N TRP A 264 -9.78 2.15 18.99
CA TRP A 264 -10.96 2.66 19.68
C TRP A 264 -11.98 1.56 19.97
N SER A 265 -12.57 1.57 21.17
CA SER A 265 -13.54 0.57 21.63
C SER A 265 -14.78 0.39 20.75
N HIS A 266 -15.14 1.41 19.95
CA HIS A 266 -16.28 1.37 19.04
C HIS A 266 -15.90 1.00 17.60
N GLY A 267 -14.66 0.58 17.36
CA GLY A 267 -14.18 0.21 16.03
C GLY A 267 -13.98 1.43 15.12
N PHE A 268 -13.83 1.20 13.82
CA PHE A 268 -13.74 2.31 12.87
C PHE A 268 -15.11 2.60 12.28
N VAL A 269 -15.61 3.82 12.52
CA VAL A 269 -16.94 4.23 12.07
C VAL A 269 -16.80 5.02 10.78
N ASP A 270 -17.22 4.45 9.65
CA ASP A 270 -17.11 5.06 8.32
C ASP A 270 -18.45 5.07 7.55
N PRO A 271 -19.44 5.82 8.04
CA PRO A 271 -20.78 5.82 7.46
C PRO A 271 -20.84 6.56 6.11
N THR A 272 -19.90 7.47 5.86
CA THR A 272 -19.96 8.40 4.72
C THR A 272 -19.12 7.94 3.53
N PHE A 273 -17.93 7.38 3.80
CA PHE A 273 -16.95 7.07 2.75
C PHE A 273 -16.58 5.57 2.72
N GLY A 274 -17.33 4.73 3.44
CA GLY A 274 -17.10 3.28 3.49
C GLY A 274 -17.14 2.59 2.12
N VAL A 275 -17.88 3.15 1.15
CA VAL A 275 -17.93 2.64 -0.23
C VAL A 275 -16.58 2.70 -0.94
N THR A 276 -15.70 3.63 -0.54
CA THR A 276 -14.39 3.83 -1.20
C THR A 276 -13.44 2.66 -0.93
N TRP A 277 -13.65 1.85 0.12
CA TRP A 277 -12.90 0.60 0.33
C TRP A 277 -13.03 -0.39 -0.83
N HIS A 278 -14.13 -0.34 -1.59
CA HIS A 278 -14.32 -1.17 -2.79
C HIS A 278 -13.39 -0.82 -3.96
N ALA A 279 -12.61 0.27 -3.86
CA ALA A 279 -11.54 0.57 -4.80
C ALA A 279 -10.23 -0.17 -4.46
N PHE A 280 -10.13 -0.80 -3.28
CA PHE A 280 -8.90 -1.43 -2.80
C PHE A 280 -9.07 -2.91 -2.44
N THR A 281 -10.30 -3.37 -2.18
CA THR A 281 -10.58 -4.77 -1.87
C THR A 281 -11.99 -5.18 -2.24
N VAL A 282 -12.16 -6.45 -2.64
CA VAL A 282 -13.48 -7.10 -2.74
C VAL A 282 -13.95 -7.71 -1.42
N ASN A 283 -13.05 -7.83 -0.43
CA ASN A 283 -13.33 -8.39 0.88
C ASN A 283 -13.81 -7.31 1.86
N LYS A 284 -14.55 -7.72 2.89
CA LYS A 284 -14.98 -6.82 3.96
C LYS A 284 -13.79 -6.50 4.87
N PRO A 285 -13.48 -5.23 5.17
CA PRO A 285 -12.44 -4.89 6.14
C PRO A 285 -12.70 -5.48 7.54
N HIS A 286 -11.61 -5.83 8.20
CA HIS A 286 -11.57 -6.34 9.56
C HIS A 286 -11.25 -5.22 10.54
N GLU A 287 -11.79 -5.31 11.75
CA GLU A 287 -11.49 -4.37 12.82
C GLU A 287 -10.55 -4.99 13.86
N LEU A 288 -9.54 -4.23 14.27
CA LEU A 288 -8.57 -4.65 15.29
C LEU A 288 -9.25 -5.06 16.61
N ILE A 289 -10.32 -4.39 17.01
CA ILE A 289 -11.05 -4.70 18.25
C ILE A 289 -11.62 -6.13 18.29
N ASN A 290 -11.90 -6.73 17.13
CA ASN A 290 -12.39 -8.12 17.04
C ASN A 290 -11.27 -9.15 17.26
N LEU A 291 -10.02 -8.68 17.37
CA LEU A 291 -8.82 -9.47 17.62
C LEU A 291 -8.31 -9.32 19.06
N ASP A 292 -9.04 -8.60 19.92
CA ASP A 292 -8.68 -8.41 21.33
C ASP A 292 -8.42 -9.74 22.05
N GLY A 293 -7.30 -9.81 22.76
CA GLY A 293 -6.89 -11.01 23.48
C GLY A 293 -6.27 -12.13 22.63
N LYS A 294 -6.26 -12.01 21.30
CA LYS A 294 -5.89 -13.10 20.39
C LYS A 294 -4.44 -13.06 19.93
N MET A 295 -3.88 -14.24 19.67
CA MET A 295 -2.66 -14.42 18.88
C MET A 295 -3.04 -14.53 17.41
N VAL A 296 -2.67 -13.52 16.63
CA VAL A 296 -3.04 -13.36 15.23
C VAL A 296 -1.81 -13.54 14.37
N CYS A 297 -1.92 -14.37 13.35
CA CYS A 297 -0.85 -14.69 12.43
C CYS A 297 -1.18 -14.25 11.01
N PHE A 298 -0.19 -13.74 10.30
CA PHE A 298 -0.33 -13.28 8.92
C PHE A 298 0.62 -14.07 8.02
N ARG A 299 0.07 -14.74 7.01
CA ARG A 299 0.87 -15.39 5.95
C ARG A 299 1.61 -14.33 5.14
N ASN A 300 0.91 -13.27 4.77
CA ASN A 300 1.47 -12.11 4.09
C ASN A 300 0.84 -10.84 4.68
N ALA A 301 1.66 -9.87 5.10
CA ALA A 301 1.19 -8.59 5.61
C ALA A 301 1.92 -7.43 4.93
N MET A 302 1.16 -6.39 4.56
CA MET A 302 1.68 -5.11 4.12
C MET A 302 1.29 -4.05 5.14
N PHE A 303 2.27 -3.39 5.72
CA PHE A 303 2.09 -2.25 6.61
C PHE A 303 2.08 -1.00 5.75
N SER A 304 0.91 -0.38 5.59
CA SER A 304 0.72 0.72 4.64
C SER A 304 1.52 1.97 5.01
N MET A 305 1.80 2.83 4.03
CA MET A 305 2.11 4.23 4.30
C MET A 305 0.97 4.87 5.09
N LEU A 306 1.29 5.87 5.92
CA LEU A 306 0.36 6.47 6.87
C LEU A 306 0.15 7.96 6.58
N ALA A 307 -1.08 8.43 6.85
CA ALA A 307 -1.55 9.75 6.45
C ALA A 307 -0.70 10.94 6.92
N ARG A 308 -0.05 10.86 8.09
CA ARG A 308 0.61 12.01 8.73
C ARG A 308 2.13 11.94 8.75
N GLN A 309 2.73 11.11 7.89
CA GLN A 309 4.19 11.04 7.74
C GLN A 309 4.84 12.41 7.60
N ARG A 310 6.02 12.60 8.20
CA ARG A 310 6.80 13.82 7.99
C ARG A 310 7.24 13.89 6.53
N PHE A 311 6.97 15.00 5.87
CA PHE A 311 7.16 15.14 4.42
C PHE A 311 6.37 14.10 3.61
N GLY A 312 5.21 13.65 4.11
CA GLY A 312 4.37 12.63 3.49
C GLY A 312 3.63 13.08 2.24
N LEU A 313 2.70 12.26 1.76
CA LEU A 313 1.77 12.61 0.69
C LEU A 313 0.46 13.15 1.28
N TYR A 314 -0.14 14.12 0.60
CA TYR A 314 -1.41 14.80 0.92
C TYR A 314 -1.39 15.69 2.17
N TYR A 315 -1.28 15.15 3.39
CA TYR A 315 -1.48 15.94 4.62
C TYR A 315 -0.28 16.81 5.00
N ASN A 316 0.92 16.20 5.02
CA ASN A 316 2.19 16.85 5.38
C ASN A 316 3.11 16.98 4.16
N MET A 317 2.51 17.21 2.99
CA MET A 317 3.24 17.35 1.73
C MET A 317 3.97 18.70 1.72
N PRO A 318 5.32 18.73 1.57
CA PRO A 318 6.08 19.97 1.64
C PRO A 318 6.07 20.68 0.29
N LEU A 319 4.89 20.97 -0.27
CA LEU A 319 4.81 21.65 -1.56
C LEU A 319 5.31 23.08 -1.42
N GLU A 320 6.52 23.32 -1.94
CA GLU A 320 7.08 24.65 -2.13
C GLU A 320 6.91 25.00 -3.62
N MET A 321 5.80 25.69 -3.95
CA MET A 321 5.50 26.15 -5.32
C MET A 321 5.94 27.59 -5.56
#